data_AF-A0A561T615-F1
#
_entry.id   AF-A0A561T615-F1
#
_cell.length_a   1.000
_cell.length_b   1.000
_cell.length_c   1.000
_cell.angle_alpha   90.00
_cell.angle_beta   90.00
_cell.angle_gamma   90.00
#
_symmetry.space_group_name_H-M   'P 1'
#
loop_
_entity.id
_entity.type
_entity.pdbx_description
1 polymer ?
#
loop_
_entity_poly.entity_id
_entity_poly.type
_entity_poly.pdbx_seq_one_letter_code
_entity_poly.pdbx_strand_id
1 'polypeptide(L)'
;MRTPARPRALAPVPTPAPAPRARRPFGDPRGPLLDVALVHGLLGWLYVAAWAATRPGTLSGELSSWLPLRRDTFGALCFALSAAAHLVRGLRPAGPPWRDRTRPGPGQPGDRVAAVLRTLVGYPLLVWAYLCVNSLTHPQTIDRQLTHFAPVPTEGTTAVACFALSAAALLALRLRAGEPGNGATP
;
A
#
# COMPACT_ATOMS: atom_id res chain seq x y z
N MET A 1 -52.49 41.03 -54.01
CA MET A 1 -51.47 39.98 -53.75
C MET A 1 -50.37 40.57 -52.89
N ARG A 2 -50.27 40.18 -51.61
CA ARG A 2 -49.20 40.62 -50.68
C ARG A 2 -48.16 39.50 -50.57
N THR A 3 -46.93 39.79 -50.95
CA THR A 3 -45.80 38.86 -50.84
C THR A 3 -45.45 38.63 -49.36
N PRO A 4 -45.41 37.39 -48.86
CA PRO A 4 -45.07 37.13 -47.46
C PRO A 4 -43.60 37.48 -47.20
N ALA A 5 -43.36 38.24 -46.14
CA ALA A 5 -42.03 38.66 -45.72
C ALA A 5 -41.19 37.45 -45.30
N ARG A 6 -39.97 37.33 -45.86
CA ARG A 6 -39.04 36.25 -45.52
C ARG A 6 -38.60 36.36 -44.05
N PRO A 7 -38.57 35.25 -43.29
CA PRO A 7 -38.09 35.24 -41.93
C PRO A 7 -36.60 35.63 -41.87
N ARG A 8 -36.30 36.58 -40.98
CA ARG A 8 -34.96 37.12 -40.75
C ARG A 8 -34.13 36.05 -40.05
N ALA A 9 -33.05 35.59 -40.69
CA ALA A 9 -32.13 34.62 -40.11
C ALA A 9 -31.53 35.20 -38.81
N LEU A 10 -31.72 34.50 -37.69
CA LEU A 10 -31.11 34.83 -36.41
C LEU A 10 -29.59 34.68 -36.51
N ALA A 11 -28.86 35.73 -36.14
CA ALA A 11 -27.41 35.70 -36.09
C ALA A 11 -26.93 34.64 -35.08
N PRO A 12 -25.83 33.91 -35.37
CA PRO A 12 -25.30 32.90 -34.47
C PRO A 12 -24.90 33.54 -33.14
N VAL A 13 -25.39 32.97 -32.03
CA VAL A 13 -25.04 33.40 -30.67
C VAL A 13 -23.53 33.19 -30.47
N PRO A 14 -22.76 34.23 -30.11
CA PRO A 14 -21.33 34.09 -29.89
C PRO A 14 -21.07 33.11 -28.76
N THR A 15 -20.32 32.05 -29.06
CA THR A 15 -19.94 31.04 -28.07
C THR A 15 -19.03 31.69 -27.03
N PRO A 16 -19.34 31.62 -25.73
CA PRO A 16 -18.51 32.24 -24.71
C PRO A 16 -17.10 31.65 -24.77
N ALA A 17 -16.10 32.53 -24.74
CA ALA A 17 -14.70 32.12 -24.73
C ALA A 17 -14.44 31.17 -23.55
N PRO A 18 -13.71 30.06 -23.76
CA PRO A 18 -13.45 29.10 -22.71
C PRO A 18 -12.76 29.80 -21.53
N ALA A 19 -13.36 29.71 -20.35
CA ALA A 19 -12.83 30.32 -19.15
C ALA A 19 -11.36 29.89 -18.94
N PRO A 20 -10.47 30.82 -18.52
CA PRO A 20 -9.06 30.51 -18.31
C PRO A 20 -8.95 29.33 -17.34
N ARG A 21 -8.34 28.24 -17.81
CA ARG A 21 -8.09 27.06 -16.97
C ARG A 21 -7.23 27.50 -15.80
N ALA A 22 -7.84 27.61 -14.63
CA ALA A 22 -7.12 27.87 -13.39
C ALA A 22 -5.96 26.87 -13.30
N ARG A 23 -4.72 27.38 -13.25
CA ARG A 23 -3.54 26.56 -13.03
C ARG A 23 -3.78 25.80 -11.73
N ARG A 24 -3.91 24.48 -11.82
CA ARG A 24 -4.09 23.66 -10.62
C ARG A 24 -2.88 23.91 -9.73
N PRO A 25 -3.07 24.23 -8.43
CA PRO A 25 -1.95 24.32 -7.51
C PRO A 25 -1.15 23.02 -7.60
N PHE A 26 0.18 23.15 -7.61
CA PHE A 26 1.11 22.02 -7.62
C PHE A 26 0.62 20.96 -6.62
N GLY A 27 0.41 19.72 -7.11
CA GLY A 27 -0.19 18.65 -6.32
C GLY A 27 0.61 18.37 -5.05
N ASP A 28 -0.06 17.85 -4.02
CA ASP A 28 0.57 17.44 -2.75
C ASP A 28 1.80 16.54 -3.04
N PRO A 29 3.04 17.01 -2.79
CA PRO A 29 4.25 16.27 -3.12
C PRO A 29 4.38 14.98 -2.30
N ARG A 30 3.60 14.86 -1.22
CA ARG A 30 3.63 13.69 -0.35
C ARG A 30 3.01 12.45 -1.01
N GLY A 31 2.23 12.58 -2.08
CA GLY A 31 1.73 11.43 -2.85
C GLY A 31 2.91 10.67 -3.49
N PRO A 32 3.62 11.30 -4.44
CA PRO A 32 4.81 10.71 -5.07
C PRO A 32 5.84 10.17 -4.08
N LEU A 33 6.10 10.88 -2.98
CA LEU A 33 7.07 10.43 -1.96
C LEU A 33 6.66 9.11 -1.29
N LEU A 34 5.38 8.93 -0.96
CA LEU A 34 4.91 7.66 -0.39
C LEU A 34 4.93 6.53 -1.41
N ASP A 35 4.68 6.82 -2.69
CA ASP A 35 4.74 5.83 -3.76
C ASP A 35 6.18 5.34 -3.96
N VAL A 36 7.14 6.26 -3.95
CA VAL A 36 8.57 5.94 -3.99
C VAL A 36 8.97 5.14 -2.76
N ALA A 37 8.61 5.58 -1.55
CA ALA A 37 8.94 4.88 -0.30
C ALA A 37 8.34 3.47 -0.24
N LEU A 38 7.09 3.29 -0.69
CA LEU A 38 6.43 1.99 -0.77
C LEU A 38 7.15 1.07 -1.75
N VAL A 39 7.38 1.52 -2.98
CA VAL A 39 7.97 0.66 -4.02
C VAL A 39 9.42 0.33 -3.69
N HIS A 40 10.24 1.32 -3.33
CA HIS A 40 11.67 1.09 -3.07
C HIS A 40 11.90 0.38 -1.74
N GLY A 41 11.07 0.63 -0.73
CA GLY A 41 11.09 -0.13 0.52
C GLY A 41 10.75 -1.60 0.26
N LEU A 42 9.71 -1.90 -0.53
CA LEU A 42 9.37 -3.28 -0.85
C LEU A 42 10.46 -3.98 -1.68
N LEU A 43 11.00 -3.30 -2.69
CA LEU A 43 12.09 -3.85 -3.52
C LEU A 43 13.37 -4.09 -2.72
N GLY A 44 13.73 -3.18 -1.82
CA GLY A 44 14.87 -3.33 -0.92
C GLY A 44 14.71 -4.53 0.02
N TRP A 45 13.51 -4.72 0.57
CA TRP A 45 13.21 -5.92 1.37
C TRP A 45 13.23 -7.20 0.53
N LEU A 46 12.61 -7.21 -0.66
CA LEU A 46 12.60 -8.37 -1.56
C LEU A 46 14.01 -8.79 -1.98
N TYR A 47 14.91 -7.83 -2.22
CA TYR A 47 16.32 -8.10 -2.47
C TYR A 47 16.96 -8.87 -1.30
N VAL A 48 16.77 -8.40 -0.07
CA VAL A 48 17.31 -9.07 1.12
C VAL A 48 16.65 -10.43 1.34
N ALA A 49 15.35 -10.57 1.11
CA ALA A 49 14.63 -11.83 1.23
C ALA A 49 15.14 -12.88 0.22
N ALA A 50 15.35 -12.49 -1.04
CA ALA A 50 15.94 -13.36 -2.06
C ALA A 50 17.40 -13.75 -1.72
N TRP A 51 18.16 -12.80 -1.19
CA TRP A 51 19.52 -13.07 -0.71
C TRP A 51 19.53 -14.04 0.47
N ALA A 52 18.63 -13.86 1.45
CA ALA A 52 18.44 -14.75 2.58
C ALA A 52 18.11 -16.18 2.14
N ALA A 53 17.17 -16.32 1.19
CA ALA A 53 16.72 -17.61 0.67
C ALA A 53 17.83 -18.36 -0.10
N THR A 54 18.87 -17.69 -0.57
CA THR A 54 19.99 -18.33 -1.29
C THR A 54 21.25 -18.47 -0.42
N ARG A 55 21.46 -17.57 0.54
CA ARG A 55 22.69 -17.46 1.35
C ARG A 55 22.40 -17.01 2.79
N PRO A 56 21.64 -17.80 3.58
CA PRO A 56 21.16 -17.38 4.89
C PRO A 56 22.29 -17.06 5.88
N GLY A 57 23.42 -17.78 5.79
CA GLY A 57 24.60 -17.54 6.65
C GLY A 57 25.31 -16.20 6.43
N THR A 58 24.97 -15.45 5.39
CA THR A 58 25.64 -14.18 5.05
C THR A 58 24.84 -12.94 5.42
N LEU A 59 23.68 -13.07 6.07
CA LEU A 59 22.81 -11.93 6.42
C LEU A 59 23.45 -10.97 7.43
N SER A 60 24.34 -11.47 8.28
CA SER A 60 25.08 -10.67 9.26
C SER A 60 26.19 -9.82 8.63
N GLY A 61 26.51 -10.04 7.35
CA GLY A 61 27.51 -9.25 6.64
C GLY A 61 27.03 -7.84 6.32
N GLU A 62 27.98 -6.94 6.09
CA GLU A 62 27.73 -5.57 5.65
C GLU A 62 27.10 -5.53 4.26
N LEU A 63 26.17 -4.59 4.03
CA LEU A 63 25.53 -4.40 2.74
C LEU A 63 26.54 -3.97 1.68
N SER A 64 27.36 -2.97 1.99
CA SER A 64 28.48 -2.52 1.15
C SER A 64 29.56 -1.86 2.02
N SER A 65 30.78 -1.73 1.49
CA SER A 65 31.86 -0.99 2.16
C SER A 65 31.54 0.50 2.38
N TRP A 66 30.62 1.06 1.59
CA TRP A 66 30.19 2.46 1.70
C TRP A 66 29.08 2.67 2.74
N LEU A 67 28.32 1.62 3.04
CA LEU A 67 27.25 1.65 4.02
C LEU A 67 27.41 0.41 4.91
N PRO A 68 28.13 0.51 6.04
CA PRO A 68 28.42 -0.60 6.95
C PRO A 68 27.19 -0.96 7.80
N LEU A 69 26.03 -1.06 7.15
CA LEU A 69 24.77 -1.52 7.70
C LEU A 69 24.66 -3.01 7.41
N ARG A 70 24.32 -3.80 8.43
CA ARG A 70 24.05 -5.23 8.24
C ARG A 70 22.87 -5.42 7.27
N ARG A 71 22.94 -6.45 6.41
CA ARG A 71 21.92 -6.72 5.39
C ARG A 71 20.55 -7.00 5.99
N ASP A 72 20.48 -7.72 7.10
CA ASP A 72 19.24 -7.99 7.83
C ASP A 72 18.57 -6.69 8.31
N THR A 73 19.36 -5.77 8.85
CA THR A 73 18.91 -4.47 9.35
C THR A 73 18.41 -3.59 8.19
N PHE A 74 19.13 -3.58 7.07
CA PHE A 74 18.69 -2.90 5.86
C PHE A 74 17.33 -3.42 5.37
N GLY A 75 17.19 -4.75 5.26
CA GLY A 75 15.93 -5.37 4.84
C GLY A 75 14.76 -5.03 5.77
N ALA A 76 14.98 -5.07 7.09
CA ALA A 76 13.98 -4.71 8.08
C ALA A 76 13.53 -3.24 7.96
N LEU A 77 14.47 -2.31 7.76
CA LEU A 77 14.18 -0.89 7.55
C LEU A 77 13.39 -0.65 6.26
N CYS A 78 13.79 -1.30 5.16
CA CYS A 78 13.09 -1.24 3.88
C CYS A 78 11.64 -1.75 4.00
N PHE A 79 11.43 -2.87 4.70
CA PHE A 79 10.10 -3.42 4.96
C PHE A 79 9.24 -2.47 5.81
N ALA A 80 9.79 -1.93 6.90
CA ALA A 80 9.10 -1.00 7.78
C ALA A 80 8.71 0.29 7.05
N LEU A 81 9.62 0.84 6.21
CA LEU A 81 9.35 2.02 5.39
C LEU A 81 8.19 1.75 4.41
N SER A 82 8.19 0.60 3.76
CA SER A 82 7.13 0.21 2.83
C SER A 82 5.78 0.06 3.55
N ALA A 83 5.77 -0.64 4.70
CA ALA A 83 4.57 -0.84 5.52
C ALA A 83 4.00 0.48 6.02
N ALA A 84 4.85 1.37 6.53
CA ALA A 84 4.47 2.69 6.99
C ALA A 84 3.91 3.53 5.83
N ALA A 85 4.56 3.52 4.65
CA ALA A 85 4.06 4.24 3.49
C ALA A 85 2.67 3.73 3.05
N HIS A 86 2.47 2.41 3.01
CA HIS A 86 1.17 1.80 2.71
C HIS A 86 0.10 2.22 3.73
N LEU A 87 0.42 2.16 5.03
CA LEU A 87 -0.49 2.55 6.10
C LEU A 87 -0.86 4.04 5.99
N VAL A 88 0.14 4.93 5.88
CA VAL A 88 -0.07 6.38 5.79
C VAL A 88 -0.91 6.72 4.56
N ARG A 89 -0.72 6.03 3.42
CA ARG A 89 -1.62 6.20 2.25
C ARG A 89 -3.06 5.86 2.58
N GLY A 90 -3.29 4.74 3.27
CA GLY A 90 -4.64 4.32 3.65
C GLY A 90 -5.30 5.22 4.69
N LEU A 91 -4.50 5.89 5.55
CA LEU A 91 -4.99 6.83 6.56
C LEU A 91 -5.30 8.22 5.99
N ARG A 92 -4.88 8.53 4.75
CA ARG A 92 -5.18 9.83 4.14
C ARG A 92 -6.68 9.95 3.86
N PRO A 93 -7.29 11.12 4.14
CA PRO A 93 -8.67 11.38 3.77
C PRO A 93 -8.86 11.19 2.26
N ALA A 94 -10.03 10.69 1.85
CA ALA A 94 -10.44 10.72 0.46
C ALA A 94 -10.24 12.14 -0.08
N GLY A 95 -9.53 12.26 -1.20
CA GLY A 95 -9.56 13.49 -1.95
C GLY A 95 -10.99 13.83 -2.37
N PRO A 96 -11.25 15.05 -2.87
CA PRO A 96 -12.55 15.43 -3.36
C PRO A 96 -13.11 14.37 -4.34
N PRO A 97 -14.40 14.00 -4.24
CA PRO A 97 -15.00 12.86 -4.95
C PRO A 97 -14.91 12.95 -6.48
N TRP A 98 -14.64 14.14 -7.02
CA TRP A 98 -14.44 14.35 -8.46
C TRP A 98 -13.08 13.86 -8.99
N ARG A 99 -12.12 13.54 -8.11
CA ARG A 99 -10.76 13.10 -8.49
C ARG A 99 -10.61 11.57 -8.56
N ASP A 100 -11.52 10.81 -7.93
CA ASP A 100 -11.40 9.36 -7.73
C ASP A 100 -12.53 8.54 -8.39
N ARG A 101 -13.10 9.01 -9.52
CA ARG A 101 -14.16 8.28 -10.23
C ARG A 101 -13.71 7.02 -10.99
N THR A 102 -12.40 6.75 -11.08
CA THR A 102 -11.86 5.63 -11.89
C THR A 102 -11.30 4.46 -11.08
N ARG A 103 -11.43 4.43 -9.75
CA ARG A 103 -11.13 3.22 -8.96
C ARG A 103 -12.30 2.83 -8.06
N PRO A 104 -13.11 1.84 -8.45
CA PRO A 104 -13.97 1.13 -7.51
C PRO A 104 -13.06 0.27 -6.62
N GLY A 105 -12.67 0.81 -5.47
CA GLY A 105 -11.92 0.09 -4.44
C GLY A 105 -12.79 -0.11 -3.20
N PRO A 106 -12.82 -1.30 -2.58
CA PRO A 106 -13.63 -1.56 -1.40
C PRO A 106 -13.04 -0.82 -0.21
N GLY A 107 -13.65 0.30 0.18
CA GLY A 107 -13.34 1.06 1.38
C GLY A 107 -13.42 2.56 1.16
N GLN A 108 -14.35 3.20 1.85
CA GLN A 108 -14.37 4.65 2.00
C GLN A 108 -12.96 5.13 2.42
N PRO A 109 -12.28 5.97 1.62
CA PRO A 109 -10.99 6.49 2.02
C PRO A 109 -11.20 7.40 3.25
N GLY A 110 -10.56 7.05 4.36
CA GLY A 110 -10.82 7.63 5.69
C GLY A 110 -11.18 6.61 6.78
N ASP A 111 -11.54 5.37 6.42
CA ASP A 111 -11.68 4.29 7.42
C ASP A 111 -10.28 3.84 7.89
N ARG A 112 -9.85 4.46 9.00
CA ARG A 112 -8.56 4.18 9.64
C ARG A 112 -8.41 2.71 10.02
N VAL A 113 -9.49 2.07 10.45
CA VAL A 113 -9.48 0.66 10.85
C VAL A 113 -9.24 -0.20 9.61
N ALA A 114 -9.93 0.06 8.50
CA ALA A 114 -9.70 -0.68 7.27
C ALA A 114 -8.28 -0.48 6.70
N ALA A 115 -7.69 0.72 6.84
CA ALA A 115 -6.30 0.96 6.44
C ALA A 115 -5.29 0.12 7.25
N VAL A 116 -5.47 0.05 8.57
CA VAL A 116 -4.67 -0.79 9.47
C VAL A 116 -4.85 -2.26 9.10
N LEU A 117 -6.09 -2.74 8.99
CA LEU A 117 -6.37 -4.14 8.68
C LEU A 117 -5.81 -4.55 7.32
N ARG A 118 -5.91 -3.74 6.27
CA ARG A 118 -5.29 -4.05 4.96
C ARG A 118 -3.77 -4.17 5.05
N THR A 119 -3.15 -3.33 5.86
CA THR A 119 -1.70 -3.40 6.11
C THR A 119 -1.35 -4.69 6.86
N LEU A 120 -2.15 -5.07 7.87
CA LEU A 120 -2.00 -6.31 8.64
C LEU A 120 -2.35 -7.58 7.85
N VAL A 121 -3.12 -7.49 6.77
CA VAL A 121 -3.28 -8.59 5.82
C VAL A 121 -2.01 -8.70 4.96
N GLY A 122 -1.59 -7.62 4.30
CA GLY A 122 -0.53 -7.68 3.30
C GLY A 122 0.85 -8.00 3.88
N TYR A 123 1.30 -7.27 4.89
CA TYR A 123 2.71 -7.33 5.34
C TYR A 123 3.03 -8.58 6.16
N PRO A 124 2.21 -8.99 7.14
CA PRO A 124 2.37 -10.29 7.79
C PRO A 124 2.31 -11.46 6.80
N LEU A 125 1.41 -11.42 5.80
CA LEU A 125 1.35 -12.47 4.78
C LEU A 125 2.62 -12.54 3.93
N LEU A 126 3.23 -11.40 3.60
CA LEU A 126 4.52 -11.34 2.90
C LEU A 126 5.65 -11.98 3.74
N VAL A 127 5.70 -11.69 5.04
CA VAL A 127 6.68 -12.29 5.96
C VAL A 127 6.46 -13.80 6.06
N TRP A 128 5.21 -14.25 6.21
CA TRP A 128 4.88 -15.67 6.21
C TRP A 128 5.32 -16.37 4.91
N ALA A 129 5.02 -15.78 3.75
CA ALA A 129 5.41 -16.35 2.47
C ALA A 129 6.94 -16.46 2.32
N TYR A 130 7.67 -15.42 2.75
CA TYR A 130 9.13 -15.46 2.83
C TYR A 130 9.61 -16.61 3.72
N LEU A 131 9.07 -16.75 4.93
CA LEU A 131 9.47 -17.80 5.86
C LEU A 131 9.13 -19.20 5.34
N CYS A 132 8.03 -19.38 4.62
CA CYS A 132 7.74 -20.64 3.93
C CYS A 132 8.78 -20.98 2.85
N VAL A 133 9.17 -20.01 2.03
CA VAL A 133 10.25 -20.22 1.05
C VAL A 133 11.57 -20.53 1.75
N ASN A 134 11.89 -19.81 2.82
CA ASN A 134 13.11 -20.03 3.60
C ASN A 134 13.11 -21.43 4.24
N SER A 135 11.98 -21.89 4.81
CA SER A 135 11.90 -23.22 5.42
C SER A 135 11.99 -24.35 4.39
N LEU A 136 11.52 -24.12 3.16
CA LEU A 136 11.65 -25.09 2.06
C LEU A 136 13.08 -25.16 1.52
N THR A 137 13.78 -24.03 1.48
CA THR A 137 15.15 -23.94 0.95
C THR A 137 16.20 -24.28 1.99
N HIS A 138 15.95 -23.99 3.27
CA HIS A 138 16.86 -24.16 4.41
C HIS A 138 16.09 -24.63 5.65
N PRO A 139 15.58 -25.88 5.70
CA PRO A 139 14.76 -26.36 6.81
C PRO A 139 15.44 -26.24 8.18
N GLN A 140 16.77 -26.31 8.22
CA GLN A 140 17.59 -26.14 9.43
C GLN A 140 17.55 -24.73 10.04
N THR A 141 16.93 -23.74 9.38
CA THR A 141 16.80 -22.37 9.92
C THR A 141 15.52 -22.15 10.72
N ILE A 142 14.55 -23.08 10.68
CA ILE A 142 13.23 -22.85 11.30
C ILE A 142 13.28 -22.60 12.81
N ASP A 143 14.25 -23.22 13.49
CA ASP A 143 14.48 -23.06 14.93
C ASP A 143 15.41 -21.88 15.26
N ARG A 144 15.95 -21.20 14.24
CA ARG A 144 16.79 -20.02 14.45
C ARG A 144 15.96 -18.81 14.81
N GLN A 145 16.62 -17.87 15.47
CA GLN A 145 16.05 -16.58 15.86
C GLN A 145 15.81 -15.74 14.61
N LEU A 146 14.63 -15.12 14.50
CA LEU A 146 14.29 -14.29 13.34
C LEU A 146 15.18 -13.04 13.25
N THR A 147 15.50 -12.46 14.40
CA THR A 147 16.31 -11.26 14.51
C THR A 147 17.46 -11.49 15.47
N HIS A 148 18.55 -10.75 15.28
CA HIS A 148 19.66 -10.75 16.21
C HIS A 148 19.39 -9.90 17.46
N PHE A 149 18.27 -9.16 17.50
CA PHE A 149 17.94 -8.25 18.61
C PHE A 149 17.38 -8.99 19.83
N ALA A 150 16.75 -10.14 19.61
CA ALA A 150 16.14 -10.92 20.67
C ALA A 150 16.18 -12.42 20.35
N PRO A 151 16.37 -13.30 21.36
CA PRO A 151 16.42 -14.75 21.15
C PRO A 151 15.08 -15.36 20.76
N VAL A 152 14.00 -14.60 20.89
CA VAL A 152 12.65 -14.94 20.45
C VAL A 152 12.07 -13.73 19.73
N PRO A 153 11.22 -13.93 18.70
CA PRO A 153 10.70 -15.21 18.20
C PRO A 153 11.68 -15.97 17.27
N THR A 154 11.48 -17.28 17.17
CA THR A 154 12.09 -18.12 16.13
C THR A 154 11.42 -17.89 14.77
N GLU A 155 12.05 -18.31 13.68
CA GLU A 155 11.45 -18.28 12.34
C GLU A 155 10.09 -19.01 12.32
N GLY A 156 10.02 -20.22 12.88
CA GLY A 156 8.78 -21.01 12.93
C GLY A 156 7.65 -20.32 13.70
N THR A 157 7.94 -19.80 14.90
CA THR A 157 6.93 -19.09 15.71
C THR A 157 6.47 -17.80 15.04
N THR A 158 7.38 -17.08 14.38
CA THR A 158 7.06 -15.90 13.59
C THR A 158 6.13 -16.24 12.43
N ALA A 159 6.41 -17.32 11.69
CA ALA A 159 5.57 -17.74 10.57
C ALA A 159 4.13 -18.00 11.01
N VAL A 160 3.92 -18.75 12.09
CA VAL A 160 2.58 -19.02 12.65
C VAL A 160 1.89 -17.72 13.07
N ALA A 161 2.59 -16.83 13.78
CA ALA A 161 2.04 -15.56 14.22
C ALA A 161 1.62 -14.66 13.04
N CYS A 162 2.47 -14.57 12.01
CA CYS A 162 2.17 -13.79 10.81
C CYS A 162 0.96 -14.33 10.03
N PHE A 163 0.86 -15.66 9.91
CA PHE A 163 -0.30 -16.30 9.27
C PHE A 163 -1.58 -16.01 10.04
N ALA A 164 -1.58 -16.25 11.36
CA ALA A 164 -2.74 -16.02 12.22
C ALA A 164 -3.19 -14.55 12.20
N LEU A 165 -2.24 -13.61 12.28
CA LEU A 165 -2.52 -12.17 12.22
C LEU A 165 -3.15 -11.77 10.88
N SER A 166 -2.59 -12.24 9.76
CA SER A 166 -3.16 -11.98 8.43
C SER A 166 -4.57 -12.56 8.29
N ALA A 167 -4.79 -13.80 8.74
CA ALA A 167 -6.10 -14.45 8.69
C ALA A 167 -7.15 -13.71 9.53
N ALA A 168 -6.80 -13.31 10.77
CA ALA A 168 -7.67 -12.53 11.64
C ALA A 168 -8.00 -11.15 11.05
N ALA A 169 -7.00 -10.46 10.49
CA ALA A 169 -7.21 -9.16 9.85
C ALA A 169 -8.10 -9.26 8.61
N LEU A 170 -7.93 -10.32 7.81
CA LEU A 170 -8.78 -10.60 6.65
C LEU A 170 -10.22 -10.88 7.07
N LEU A 171 -10.41 -11.72 8.09
CA LEU A 171 -11.74 -12.01 8.65
C LEU A 171 -12.42 -10.73 9.13
N ALA A 172 -11.70 -9.90 9.90
CA ALA A 172 -12.22 -8.62 10.36
C ALA A 172 -12.63 -7.68 9.21
N LEU A 173 -11.86 -7.62 8.11
CA LEU A 173 -12.24 -6.87 6.92
C LEU A 173 -13.51 -7.42 6.27
N ARG A 174 -13.67 -8.74 6.20
CA ARG A 174 -14.85 -9.38 5.61
C ARG A 174 -16.11 -9.16 6.44
N LEU A 175 -16.01 -9.27 7.76
CA LEU A 175 -17.11 -8.99 8.68
C LEU A 175 -17.58 -7.53 8.55
N ARG A 176 -16.64 -6.58 8.50
CA ARG A 176 -16.96 -5.16 8.30
C ARG A 176 -17.59 -4.85 6.95
N ALA A 177 -17.22 -5.58 5.91
CA ALA A 177 -17.83 -5.41 4.58
C ALA A 177 -19.27 -5.96 4.53
N GLY A 178 -19.62 -6.87 5.44
CA GLY A 178 -20.94 -7.47 5.55
C GLY A 178 -21.92 -6.72 6.45
N GLU A 179 -21.48 -5.71 7.21
CA GLU A 179 -22.39 -4.89 8.02
C GLU A 179 -23.25 -4.02 7.08
N PRO A 180 -24.57 -4.26 6.97
CA PRO A 180 -25.45 -3.36 6.23
C PRO A 180 -25.38 -1.98 6.88
N GLY A 181 -25.09 -0.96 6.07
CA GLY A 181 -24.90 0.41 6.55
C GLY A 181 -26.05 0.81 7.49
N ASN A 182 -25.70 1.10 8.75
CA ASN A 182 -26.62 1.44 9.83
C ASN A 182 -27.20 2.88 9.66
N GLY A 183 -27.56 3.25 8.42
CA GLY A 183 -27.89 4.61 8.00
C GLY A 183 -29.08 4.69 7.04
N ALA A 184 -29.96 3.69 7.04
CA ALA A 184 -31.32 3.83 6.50
C ALA A 184 -32.31 3.82 7.67
N THR A 185 -32.20 4.81 8.56
CA THR A 185 -33.37 5.25 9.32
C THR A 185 -34.27 6.05 8.36
N PRO A 186 -35.53 5.64 8.17
CA PRO A 186 -36.49 6.32 7.29
C PRO A 186 -36.84 7.73 7.77
#